data_AF-A0A8T3NEK3-F1
#
_entry.id   AF-A0A8T3NEK3-F1
#
_cell.length_a   1.000
_cell.length_b   1.000
_cell.length_c   1.000
_cell.angle_alpha   90.00
_cell.angle_beta   90.00
_cell.angle_gamma   90.00
#
_symmetry.space_group_name_H-M   'P 1'
#
loop_
_entity.id
_entity.type
_entity.pdbx_description
1 polymer ?
#
loop_
_entity_poly.entity_id
_entity_poly.type
_entity_poly.pdbx_seq_one_letter_code
_entity_poly.pdbx_strand_id
1 'polypeptide(L)' 'MFDLVVHGGDLVDGTGASRRRADLGVVGGRIVAIGDLGQPEAAERVDA' A
#
# COMPACT_ATOMS: atom_id res chain seq x y z
N MET A 1 7.02 2.08 11.11
CA MET A 1 7.93 2.40 9.99
C MET A 1 7.81 1.30 8.96
N PHE A 2 7.54 1.67 7.71
CA PHE A 2 7.51 0.77 6.56
C PHE A 2 8.82 0.87 5.77
N ASP A 3 9.14 -0.16 4.99
CA ASP A 3 10.21 -0.07 4.01
C ASP A 3 9.72 0.69 2.78
N LEU A 4 8.52 0.35 2.30
CA LEU A 4 7.86 0.99 1.17
C LEU A 4 6.39 1.23 1.48
N VAL A 5 5.91 2.42 1.12
CA VAL A 5 4.48 2.75 1.04
C VAL A 5 4.12 3.12 -0.39
N VAL A 6 3.18 2.39 -0.98
CA VAL A 6 2.51 2.77 -2.22
C VAL A 6 1.21 3.46 -1.82
N HIS A 7 1.06 4.74 -2.14
CA HIS A 7 -0.05 5.57 -1.68
C HIS A 7 -0.96 6.02 -2.83
N GLY A 8 -2.26 6.12 -2.57
CA GLY A 8 -3.23 6.77 -3.43
C GLY A 8 -3.74 5.94 -4.61
N GLY A 9 -3.25 4.72 -4.78
CA GLY A 9 -3.53 3.87 -5.94
C GLY A 9 -4.88 3.12 -5.90
N ASP A 10 -5.24 2.55 -7.05
CA ASP A 10 -6.31 1.56 -7.16
C ASP A 10 -5.74 0.14 -7.01
N LEU A 11 -6.14 -0.55 -5.94
CA LEU A 11 -5.73 -1.92 -5.66
C LEU A 11 -6.56 -2.93 -6.45
N VAL A 12 -5.86 -3.81 -7.16
CA VAL A 12 -6.38 -5.04 -7.75
C VAL A 12 -5.70 -6.22 -7.05
N ASP A 13 -6.43 -6.96 -6.21
CA ASP A 13 -5.86 -7.95 -5.27
C ASP A 13 -5.80 -9.39 -5.82
N GLY A 14 -6.20 -9.60 -7.07
CA GLY A 14 -6.19 -10.91 -7.72
C GLY A 14 -7.33 -11.86 -7.30
N THR A 15 -8.23 -11.46 -6.40
CA THR A 15 -9.38 -12.28 -5.97
C THR A 15 -10.55 -12.27 -6.97
N GLY A 16 -10.51 -11.35 -7.95
CA GLY A 16 -11.61 -11.07 -8.87
C GLY A 16 -12.57 -9.98 -8.37
N ALA A 17 -12.35 -9.42 -7.18
CA ALA A 17 -13.08 -8.25 -6.71
C ALA A 17 -12.83 -7.02 -7.59
N SER A 18 -13.78 -6.08 -7.59
CA SER A 18 -13.59 -4.78 -8.24
C SER A 18 -12.43 -4.02 -7.60
N ARG A 19 -11.72 -3.23 -8.41
CA ARG A 19 -10.64 -2.37 -7.91
C ARG A 19 -11.16 -1.42 -6.84
N ARG A 20 -10.34 -1.12 -5.84
CA ARG A 20 -10.67 -0.15 -4.78
C ARG A 20 -9.48 0.72 -4.46
N ARG A 21 -9.74 1.96 -4.04
CA ARG A 21 -8.69 2.85 -3.56
C ARG A 21 -8.07 2.29 -2.28
N ALA A 22 -6.75 2.17 -2.24
CA ALA A 22 -6.01 1.72 -1.07
C ALA A 22 -4.53 2.04 -1.19
N ASP A 23 -3.90 2.23 -0.04
CA ASP A 23 -2.47 2.23 0.12
C ASP A 23 -1.98 0.82 0.50
N LEU A 24 -0.71 0.55 0.21
CA LEU A 24 0.00 -0.67 0.59
C LEU A 24 1.24 -0.34 1.40
N GLY A 25 1.37 -0.96 2.58
CA GLY A 25 2.56 -0.90 3.41
C GLY A 25 3.35 -2.19 3.32
N VAL A 26 4.65 -2.09 3.04
CA VAL A 26 5.58 -3.21 2.90
C VAL A 26 6.66 -3.17 3.98
N VAL A 27 6.94 -4.33 4.58
CA VAL A 27 8.09 -4.55 5.49
C VAL A 27 8.73 -5.89 5.15
N GLY A 28 10.05 -5.94 5.03
CA GLY A 28 10.82 -7.13 4.72
C GLY A 28 10.39 -7.79 3.40
N GLY A 29 9.99 -6.99 2.41
CA GLY A 29 9.50 -7.47 1.12
C GLY A 29 8.11 -8.13 1.16
N ARG A 30 7.36 -7.98 2.25
CA ARG A 30 5.99 -8.49 2.39
C ARG A 30 4.99 -7.37 2.64
N ILE A 31 3.80 -7.50 2.08
CA ILE A 31 2.68 -6.60 2.39
C ILE A 31 2.23 -6.88 3.83
N VAL A 32 2.29 -5.85 4.67
CA VAL A 32 1.90 -5.93 6.09
C VAL A 32 0.65 -5.09 6.40
N ALA A 33 0.28 -4.18 5.50
CA ALA A 33 -0.91 -3.34 5.65
C ALA A 33 -1.53 -3.01 4.29
N ILE A 34 -2.86 -2.94 4.25
CA ILE A 34 -3.65 -2.53 3.10
C ILE A 34 -4.80 -1.66 3.60
N GLY A 35 -4.99 -0.46 3.07
CA GLY A 35 -6.08 0.44 3.48
C GLY A 35 -5.72 1.91 3.34
N ASP A 36 -6.39 2.77 4.07
CA ASP A 36 -5.94 4.16 4.24
C ASP A 36 -4.84 4.19 5.30
N LEU A 37 -3.61 4.45 4.90
CA LEU A 37 -2.47 4.53 5.81
C LEU A 37 -2.16 5.98 6.21
N GLY A 38 -2.80 6.96 5.59
CA GLY A 38 -2.51 8.38 5.76
C GLY A 38 -1.08 8.75 5.33
N GLN A 39 -0.31 9.25 6.30
CA GLN A 39 1.07 9.72 6.10
C GLN A 39 2.04 9.00 7.06
N PRO A 40 2.18 7.67 6.94
CA PRO A 40 3.05 6.92 7.83
C PRO A 40 4.53 7.13 7.45
N GLU A 41 5.42 6.94 8.42
CA GLU A 41 6.86 6.89 8.16
C GLU A 41 7.21 5.66 7.31
N ALA A 42 7.91 5.90 6.20
CA ALA A 42 8.43 4.86 5.31
C ALA A 42 9.83 5.25 4.80
N ALA A 43 10.69 4.26 4.56
CA ALA A 43 11.99 4.51 3.94
C ALA A 43 11.82 4.99 2.49
N GLU A 44 10.82 4.47 1.78
CA GLU A 44 10.42 4.90 0.44
C GLU A 44 8.90 5.11 0.38
N ARG A 45 8.48 6.15 -0.36
CA ARG A 45 7.08 6.42 -0.66
C ARG A 45 6.90 6.64 -2.15
N VAL A 46 5.93 5.94 -2.73
CA VAL A 46 5.54 6.03 -4.14
C VAL A 46 4.10 6.51 -4.22
N ASP A 47 3.85 7.52 -5.06
CA ASP A 47 2.51 8.00 -5.43
C ASP A 47 2.06 7.26 -6.71
N ALA A 48 0.87 6.65 -6.67
CA ALA A 48 0.44 5.62 -7.62
C ALA A 48 -0.78 5.98 -8.47
#